data_AF-A0A924YPC2-F1
#
_entry.id   AF-A0A924YPC2-F1
#
_cell.length_a   1.000
_cell.length_b   1.000
_cell.length_c   1.000
_cell.angle_alpha   90.00
_cell.angle_beta   90.00
_cell.angle_gamma   90.00
#
_symmetry.space_group_name_H-M   'P 1'
#
loop_
_entity.id
_entity.type
_entity.pdbx_description
1 polymer ?
#
loop_
_entity_poly.entity_id
_entity_poly.type
_entity_poly.pdbx_seq_one_letter_code
_entity_poly.pdbx_strand_id
1 'polypeptide(L)'
;MVRVAVFLAVQLTLVVIGNAYVLAAEPNATVGLHEQIDQLFEADTLVPLIAPADDAEFLRRAMLDLHGIIPTADEARAFLSDPSPTKRTELIDRLLASPRYARHFATTFDVLWLERKQEKNIKSQDWYDYLYHSFHDGKPHDQLVREILAGDDTQEATRPTLKFYYARTVEPHALTRDIGRLFFGMDMQCNQCHDSPIVDDYKIGDYYGLYAFVSRTFLFTDKKKVPSLGEKADGEANFKSVFTGESAEKVVPRLPRGPALVEPVLLKGDEYAVKPAKDVKPIPKFSRRAALAERGVDGSTEMFDRNAVNRLWAHLMGRGLVHPLELHHPDNPPSHPEVLDLLAQEFREHGCDVRYLLREIALTRTYARACELPRPQSLNAAAIAQRSDVCQRELDALEKQATAANDEHTTRRLKTLVNAKRKSLEES
;
A
#
# COMPACT_ATOMS: atom_id res chain seq x y z
N MET A 1 4.11 -18.91 -90.45
CA MET A 1 5.59 -18.95 -90.36
C MET A 1 6.06 -17.63 -89.77
N VAL A 2 6.83 -17.73 -88.67
CA VAL A 2 7.69 -16.72 -88.02
C VAL A 2 7.15 -15.28 -87.93
N ARG A 3 6.70 -14.87 -86.73
CA ARG A 3 6.49 -13.45 -86.40
C ARG A 3 7.71 -12.91 -85.66
N VAL A 4 8.37 -11.96 -86.32
CA VAL A 4 9.50 -11.15 -85.84
C VAL A 4 8.97 -10.04 -84.93
N ALA A 5 9.62 -9.83 -83.78
CA ALA A 5 9.39 -8.72 -82.87
C ALA A 5 10.29 -7.54 -83.23
N VAL A 6 9.74 -6.33 -83.19
CA VAL A 6 10.50 -5.06 -83.24
C VAL A 6 10.06 -4.22 -82.06
N PHE A 7 11.05 -3.77 -81.28
CA PHE A 7 10.95 -2.92 -80.11
C PHE A 7 10.59 -1.47 -80.48
N LEU A 8 9.77 -0.82 -79.64
CA LEU A 8 9.71 0.63 -79.53
C LEU A 8 9.93 1.03 -78.06
N ALA A 9 10.90 1.91 -77.84
CA ALA A 9 11.28 2.43 -76.53
C ALA A 9 10.39 3.63 -76.14
N VAL A 10 9.98 3.70 -74.87
CA VAL A 10 9.42 4.90 -74.24
C VAL A 10 10.24 5.16 -72.97
N GLN A 11 10.88 6.33 -72.90
CA GLN A 11 11.62 6.80 -71.72
C GLN A 11 10.63 7.15 -70.60
N LEU A 12 10.89 6.67 -69.39
CA LEU A 12 10.20 7.09 -68.17
C LEU A 12 11.17 7.87 -67.28
N THR A 13 10.83 9.12 -67.00
CA THR A 13 11.59 10.02 -66.14
C THR A 13 11.42 9.59 -64.67
N LEU A 14 12.54 9.30 -63.99
CA LEU A 14 12.55 8.94 -62.57
C LEU A 14 12.50 10.20 -61.70
N VAL A 15 11.43 10.39 -60.93
CA VAL A 15 11.36 11.40 -59.86
C VAL A 15 11.88 10.76 -58.59
N VAL A 16 13.04 11.21 -58.10
CA VAL A 16 13.60 10.80 -56.80
C VAL A 16 13.03 11.72 -55.73
N ILE A 17 12.06 11.23 -54.96
CA ILE A 17 11.61 11.89 -53.73
C ILE A 17 12.52 11.40 -52.61
N GLY A 18 13.41 12.28 -52.13
CA GLY A 18 14.24 12.02 -50.96
C GLY A 18 13.40 12.07 -49.69
N ASN A 19 13.05 10.90 -49.14
CA ASN A 19 12.55 10.82 -47.77
C ASN A 19 13.74 10.94 -46.81
N ALA A 20 13.86 12.11 -46.18
CA ALA A 20 14.67 12.28 -44.99
C ALA A 20 14.06 11.42 -43.87
N TYR A 21 14.67 10.28 -43.59
CA TYR A 21 14.43 9.56 -42.34
C TYR A 21 14.98 10.42 -41.21
N VAL A 22 14.09 11.16 -40.54
CA VAL A 22 14.35 11.60 -39.17
C VAL A 22 14.35 10.33 -38.33
N LEU A 23 15.54 9.88 -37.92
CA LEU A 23 15.66 8.93 -36.82
C LEU A 23 14.95 9.58 -35.63
N ALA A 24 13.75 9.08 -35.30
CA ALA A 24 13.16 9.37 -34.01
C ALA A 24 14.20 9.01 -32.96
N ALA A 25 14.62 9.99 -32.17
CA ALA A 25 15.39 9.72 -30.97
C ALA A 25 14.65 8.62 -30.20
N GLU A 26 15.37 7.58 -29.76
CA GLU A 26 14.78 6.59 -28.88
C GLU A 26 14.10 7.34 -27.73
N PRO A 27 12.87 6.95 -27.32
CA PRO A 27 12.27 7.54 -26.15
C PRO A 27 13.28 7.36 -25.02
N ASN A 28 13.73 8.46 -24.41
CA ASN A 28 14.59 8.43 -23.22
C ASN A 28 14.08 7.29 -22.34
N ALA A 29 14.87 6.24 -22.16
CA ALA A 29 14.49 5.12 -21.31
C ALA A 29 14.09 5.72 -19.96
N THR A 30 12.81 5.60 -19.61
CA THR A 30 12.30 6.09 -18.34
C THR A 30 13.06 5.34 -17.25
N VAL A 31 13.78 6.09 -16.40
CA VAL A 31 14.53 5.57 -15.25
C VAL A 31 13.59 4.66 -14.44
N GLY A 32 14.00 3.42 -14.18
CA GLY A 32 13.15 2.45 -13.48
C GLY A 32 12.81 2.90 -12.06
N LEU A 33 11.69 2.46 -11.49
CA LEU A 33 11.27 2.87 -10.15
C LEU A 33 12.37 2.57 -9.10
N HIS A 34 12.98 1.39 -9.15
CA HIS A 34 14.10 1.04 -8.28
C HIS A 34 15.30 1.99 -8.38
N GLU A 35 15.61 2.50 -9.57
CA GLU A 35 16.69 3.49 -9.77
C GLU A 35 16.31 4.85 -9.21
N GLN A 36 15.05 5.28 -9.37
CA GLN A 36 14.54 6.53 -8.78
C GLN A 36 14.57 6.47 -7.24
N ILE A 37 14.17 5.33 -6.66
CA ILE A 37 14.28 5.10 -5.21
C ILE A 37 15.73 5.25 -4.75
N ASP A 38 16.68 4.57 -5.42
CA ASP A 38 18.09 4.66 -5.04
C ASP A 38 18.63 6.10 -5.15
N GLN A 39 18.23 6.85 -6.18
CA GLN A 39 18.61 8.26 -6.34
C GLN A 39 18.11 9.11 -5.16
N LEU A 40 16.88 8.88 -4.69
CA LEU A 40 16.32 9.59 -3.54
C LEU A 40 17.06 9.24 -2.24
N PHE A 41 17.38 7.97 -2.01
CA PHE A 41 18.19 7.56 -0.85
C PHE A 41 19.60 8.14 -0.91
N GLU A 42 20.26 8.06 -2.06
CA GLU A 42 21.61 8.62 -2.27
C GLU A 42 21.62 10.13 -2.07
N ALA A 43 20.57 10.82 -2.51
CA ALA A 43 20.41 12.25 -2.29
C ALA A 43 20.23 12.57 -0.80
N ASP A 44 19.47 11.80 -0.03
CA ASP A 44 19.13 12.17 1.36
C ASP A 44 20.18 11.73 2.41
N THR A 45 21.03 10.75 2.11
CA THR A 45 21.92 10.14 3.11
C THR A 45 23.01 11.11 3.62
N LEU A 46 23.15 11.23 4.95
CA LEU A 46 24.15 12.06 5.64
C LEU A 46 25.49 11.35 5.89
N VAL A 47 25.47 10.02 5.98
CA VAL A 47 26.63 9.15 6.20
C VAL A 47 26.96 8.34 4.95
N PRO A 48 28.17 7.79 4.80
CA PRO A 48 28.47 6.88 3.70
C PRO A 48 27.47 5.71 3.67
N LEU A 49 26.89 5.45 2.51
CA LEU A 49 26.03 4.28 2.31
C LEU A 49 26.79 2.99 2.61
N ILE A 50 26.10 2.02 3.21
CA ILE A 50 26.65 0.69 3.46
C ILE A 50 27.12 0.06 2.15
N ALA A 51 28.18 -0.74 2.22
CA ALA A 51 28.66 -1.48 1.05
C ALA A 51 27.56 -2.42 0.50
N PRO A 52 27.56 -2.74 -0.80
CA PRO A 52 26.70 -3.78 -1.35
C PRO A 52 26.93 -5.12 -0.65
N ALA A 53 25.85 -5.86 -0.41
CA ALA A 53 25.89 -7.22 0.08
C ALA A 53 26.59 -8.14 -0.93
N ASP A 54 27.33 -9.13 -0.44
CA ASP A 54 27.83 -10.20 -1.30
C ASP A 54 26.67 -11.07 -1.83
N ASP A 55 26.98 -11.94 -2.78
CA ASP A 55 25.96 -12.78 -3.41
C ASP A 55 25.33 -13.82 -2.47
N ALA A 56 26.07 -14.28 -1.46
CA ALA A 56 25.56 -15.26 -0.50
C ALA A 56 24.54 -14.61 0.44
N GLU A 57 24.85 -13.41 0.92
CA GLU A 57 23.97 -12.59 1.74
C GLU A 57 22.72 -12.18 0.94
N PHE A 58 22.89 -11.66 -0.28
CA PHE A 58 21.78 -11.27 -1.15
C PHE A 58 20.83 -12.44 -1.43
N LEU A 59 21.37 -13.61 -1.82
CA LEU A 59 20.58 -14.81 -2.08
C LEU A 59 19.77 -15.21 -0.84
N ARG A 60 20.42 -15.27 0.32
CA ARG A 60 19.76 -15.66 1.57
C ARG A 60 18.62 -14.71 1.91
N ARG A 61 18.84 -13.40 1.76
CA ARG A 61 17.84 -12.36 2.01
C ARG A 61 16.64 -12.50 1.08
N ALA A 62 16.87 -12.51 -0.24
CA ALA A 62 15.81 -12.63 -1.23
C ALA A 62 14.96 -13.91 -1.06
N MET A 63 15.60 -15.04 -0.71
CA MET A 63 14.90 -16.30 -0.44
C MET A 63 14.03 -16.23 0.81
N LEU A 64 14.52 -15.64 1.89
CA LEU A 64 13.76 -15.48 3.12
C LEU A 64 12.57 -14.53 2.93
N ASP A 65 12.79 -13.41 2.25
CA ASP A 65 11.78 -12.37 2.12
C ASP A 65 10.67 -12.72 1.11
N LEU A 66 11.03 -13.39 0.01
CA LEU A 66 10.08 -13.70 -1.07
C LEU A 66 9.51 -15.11 -0.96
N HIS A 67 10.24 -16.09 -0.42
CA HIS A 67 9.80 -17.49 -0.29
C HIS A 67 9.62 -17.95 1.16
N GLY A 68 10.06 -17.18 2.16
CA GLY A 68 9.92 -17.53 3.58
C GLY A 68 10.88 -18.62 4.07
N ILE A 69 11.94 -18.93 3.32
CA ILE A 69 12.84 -20.06 3.58
C ILE A 69 14.26 -19.74 3.11
N ILE A 70 15.23 -20.54 3.55
CA ILE A 70 16.61 -20.46 3.05
C ILE A 70 16.77 -21.21 1.72
N PRO A 71 17.77 -20.87 0.88
CA PRO A 71 18.08 -21.64 -0.33
C PRO A 71 18.51 -23.06 0.01
N THR A 72 18.17 -24.00 -0.86
CA THR A 72 18.77 -25.34 -0.86
C THR A 72 20.25 -25.25 -1.26
N ALA A 73 21.01 -26.31 -0.95
CA ALA A 73 22.43 -26.36 -1.30
C ALA A 73 22.66 -26.28 -2.83
N ASP A 74 21.75 -26.83 -3.64
CA ASP A 74 21.84 -26.77 -5.10
C ASP A 74 21.51 -25.39 -5.65
N GLU A 75 20.45 -24.74 -5.16
CA GLU A 75 20.11 -23.36 -5.53
C GLU A 75 21.25 -22.40 -5.18
N ALA A 76 21.87 -22.56 -4.01
CA ALA A 76 23.01 -21.75 -3.59
C ALA A 76 24.23 -21.96 -4.50
N ARG A 77 24.61 -23.20 -4.79
CA ARG A 77 25.72 -23.48 -5.72
C ARG A 77 25.48 -22.90 -7.11
N ALA A 78 24.26 -23.08 -7.63
CA ALA A 78 23.90 -22.56 -8.95
C ALA A 78 24.03 -21.02 -8.99
N PHE A 79 23.46 -20.31 -8.02
CA PHE A 79 23.50 -18.85 -7.98
C PHE A 79 24.92 -18.29 -7.74
N LEU A 80 25.69 -18.90 -6.85
CA LEU A 80 27.04 -18.43 -6.50
C LEU A 80 28.06 -18.68 -7.62
N SER A 81 27.83 -19.70 -8.46
CA SER A 81 28.69 -19.99 -9.61
C SER A 81 28.28 -19.28 -10.90
N ASP A 82 27.11 -18.64 -10.93
CA ASP A 82 26.62 -17.89 -12.07
C ASP A 82 27.42 -16.57 -12.24
N PRO A 83 28.12 -16.37 -13.38
CA PRO A 83 28.86 -15.15 -13.65
C PRO A 83 27.98 -14.04 -14.26
N SER A 84 26.69 -14.31 -14.52
CA SER A 84 25.80 -13.37 -15.20
C SER A 84 25.67 -12.05 -14.41
N PRO A 85 25.82 -10.88 -15.06
CA PRO A 85 25.61 -9.59 -14.41
C PRO A 85 24.13 -9.39 -14.01
N THR A 86 23.19 -10.12 -14.62
CA THR A 86 21.74 -10.02 -14.38
C THR A 86 21.21 -11.08 -13.40
N LYS A 87 22.08 -11.93 -12.83
CA LYS A 87 21.66 -13.07 -11.99
C LYS A 87 20.76 -12.69 -10.81
N ARG A 88 20.95 -11.49 -10.23
CA ARG A 88 20.11 -10.98 -9.11
C ARG A 88 18.70 -10.64 -9.58
N THR A 89 18.57 -9.94 -10.71
CA THR A 89 17.29 -9.64 -11.35
C THR A 89 16.57 -10.94 -11.74
N GLU A 90 17.28 -11.85 -12.40
CA GLU A 90 16.73 -13.15 -12.82
C GLU A 90 16.34 -14.03 -11.62
N LEU A 91 17.06 -13.94 -10.50
CA LEU A 91 16.66 -14.57 -9.25
C LEU A 91 15.32 -14.00 -8.77
N ILE A 92 15.21 -12.68 -8.60
CA ILE A 92 13.98 -12.02 -8.11
C ILE A 92 12.78 -12.41 -8.98
N ASP A 93 12.92 -12.32 -10.30
CA ASP A 93 11.85 -12.63 -11.26
C ASP A 93 11.39 -14.10 -11.11
N ARG A 94 12.34 -15.02 -11.00
CA ARG A 94 12.06 -16.45 -10.78
C ARG A 94 11.40 -16.71 -9.43
N LEU A 95 11.78 -15.98 -8.38
CA LEU A 95 11.19 -16.12 -7.05
C LEU A 95 9.74 -15.66 -7.06
N LEU A 96 9.44 -14.48 -7.63
CA LEU A 96 8.08 -13.92 -7.69
C LEU A 96 7.14 -14.72 -8.60
N ALA A 97 7.67 -15.33 -9.67
CA ALA A 97 6.91 -16.22 -10.54
C ALA A 97 6.61 -17.61 -9.92
N SER A 98 7.27 -17.96 -8.82
CA SER A 98 7.13 -19.28 -8.19
C SER A 98 5.84 -19.40 -7.38
N PRO A 99 5.17 -20.57 -7.36
CA PRO A 99 4.09 -20.85 -6.39
C PRO A 99 4.52 -20.72 -4.92
N ARG A 100 5.83 -20.77 -4.63
CA ARG A 100 6.37 -20.55 -3.27
C ARG A 100 6.13 -19.13 -2.78
N TYR A 101 6.19 -18.14 -3.68
CA TYR A 101 5.83 -16.75 -3.37
C TYR A 101 4.39 -16.67 -2.87
N ALA A 102 3.44 -17.24 -3.61
CA ALA A 102 2.03 -17.20 -3.23
C ALA A 102 1.76 -17.88 -1.88
N ARG A 103 2.43 -19.01 -1.59
CA ARG A 103 2.33 -19.67 -0.27
C ARG A 103 2.89 -18.82 0.86
N HIS A 104 4.04 -18.19 0.64
CA HIS A 104 4.66 -17.33 1.63
C HIS A 104 3.77 -16.12 1.92
N PHE A 105 3.31 -15.42 0.88
CA PHE A 105 2.48 -14.23 1.03
C PHE A 105 1.09 -14.53 1.60
N ALA A 106 0.49 -15.68 1.26
CA ALA A 106 -0.74 -16.12 1.92
C ALA A 106 -0.55 -16.29 3.44
N THR A 107 0.60 -16.82 3.88
CA THR A 107 0.91 -16.99 5.30
C THR A 107 1.21 -15.65 5.98
N THR A 108 1.99 -14.79 5.31
CA THR A 108 2.31 -13.44 5.81
C THR A 108 1.04 -12.61 6.00
N PHE A 109 0.15 -12.60 5.01
CA PHE A 109 -1.08 -11.81 5.07
C PHE A 109 -2.15 -12.40 5.99
N ASP A 110 -2.18 -13.73 6.17
CA ASP A 110 -2.98 -14.36 7.23
C ASP A 110 -2.60 -13.80 8.61
N VAL A 111 -1.31 -13.82 8.93
CA VAL A 111 -0.81 -13.30 10.22
C VAL A 111 -1.04 -11.80 10.33
N LEU A 112 -0.78 -11.04 9.26
CA LEU A 112 -0.96 -9.59 9.23
C LEU A 112 -2.41 -9.17 9.50
N TRP A 113 -3.38 -9.76 8.80
CA TRP A 113 -4.76 -9.31 8.85
C TRP A 113 -5.61 -9.97 9.93
N LEU A 114 -5.29 -11.20 10.32
CA LEU A 114 -6.00 -11.88 11.39
C LEU A 114 -5.30 -11.76 12.74
N GLU A 115 -4.03 -11.33 12.81
CA GLU A 115 -3.27 -11.24 14.07
C GLU A 115 -3.34 -12.54 14.90
N ARG A 116 -3.39 -13.70 14.22
CA ARG A 116 -3.59 -15.03 14.82
C ARG A 116 -4.89 -15.20 15.62
N LYS A 117 -5.83 -14.25 15.52
CA LYS A 117 -7.17 -14.35 16.11
C LYS A 117 -7.88 -15.59 15.56
N GLN A 118 -8.59 -16.28 16.44
CA GLN A 118 -9.29 -17.51 16.11
C GLN A 118 -10.78 -17.22 15.94
N GLU A 119 -11.37 -17.85 14.93
CA GLU A 119 -12.82 -17.89 14.70
C GLU A 119 -13.19 -19.26 14.09
N LYS A 120 -14.47 -19.62 14.11
CA LYS A 120 -14.95 -20.98 13.77
C LYS A 120 -15.92 -21.03 12.58
N ASN A 121 -16.29 -19.88 12.03
CA ASN A 121 -17.30 -19.76 10.99
C ASN A 121 -16.72 -19.95 9.59
N ILE A 122 -15.44 -19.61 9.38
CA ILE A 122 -14.71 -19.84 8.12
C ILE A 122 -13.58 -20.84 8.37
N LYS A 123 -13.53 -21.92 7.59
CA LYS A 123 -12.45 -22.90 7.71
C LYS A 123 -11.12 -22.22 7.41
N SER A 124 -10.08 -22.56 8.17
CA SER A 124 -8.75 -22.00 7.93
C SER A 124 -8.22 -22.33 6.53
N GLN A 125 -8.58 -23.48 5.97
CA GLN A 125 -8.19 -23.83 4.60
C GLN A 125 -8.85 -22.92 3.55
N ASP A 126 -10.16 -22.66 3.65
CA ASP A 126 -10.88 -21.82 2.69
C ASP A 126 -10.30 -20.39 2.64
N TRP A 127 -9.91 -19.85 3.80
CA TRP A 127 -9.21 -18.56 3.89
C TRP A 127 -7.79 -18.61 3.30
N TYR A 128 -7.03 -19.65 3.61
CA TYR A 128 -5.70 -19.84 3.06
C TYR A 128 -5.74 -19.96 1.53
N ASP A 129 -6.67 -20.75 0.99
CA ASP A 129 -6.82 -20.96 -0.45
C ASP A 129 -7.21 -19.65 -1.15
N TYR A 130 -8.11 -18.85 -0.55
CA TYR A 130 -8.44 -17.52 -1.05
C TYR A 130 -7.22 -16.61 -1.14
N LEU A 131 -6.40 -16.55 -0.09
CA LEU A 131 -5.17 -15.74 -0.10
C LEU A 131 -4.15 -16.29 -1.09
N TYR A 132 -3.93 -17.60 -1.11
CA TYR A 132 -3.01 -18.27 -2.02
C TYR A 132 -3.36 -17.95 -3.47
N HIS A 133 -4.62 -18.15 -3.88
CA HIS A 133 -5.06 -17.84 -5.23
C HIS A 133 -4.97 -16.35 -5.55
N SER A 134 -5.32 -15.48 -4.59
CA SER A 134 -5.19 -14.04 -4.79
C SER A 134 -3.74 -13.61 -5.08
N PHE A 135 -2.75 -14.14 -4.35
CA PHE A 135 -1.34 -13.85 -4.64
C PHE A 135 -0.82 -14.60 -5.87
N HIS A 136 -1.25 -15.85 -6.08
CA HIS A 136 -0.85 -16.66 -7.24
C HIS A 136 -1.30 -16.02 -8.56
N ASP A 137 -2.53 -15.53 -8.62
CA ASP A 137 -3.13 -14.97 -9.83
C ASP A 137 -2.82 -13.48 -10.00
N GLY A 138 -2.13 -12.85 -9.04
CA GLY A 138 -1.77 -11.43 -9.09
C GLY A 138 -2.97 -10.51 -8.89
N LYS A 139 -3.90 -10.87 -7.99
CA LYS A 139 -5.03 -10.02 -7.64
C LYS A 139 -4.50 -8.68 -7.09
N PRO A 140 -4.95 -7.53 -7.63
CA PRO A 140 -4.61 -6.21 -7.11
C PRO A 140 -4.88 -6.07 -5.61
N HIS A 141 -4.02 -5.33 -4.90
CA HIS A 141 -4.15 -5.16 -3.46
C HIS A 141 -5.41 -4.38 -3.07
N ASP A 142 -5.80 -3.37 -3.85
CA ASP A 142 -7.04 -2.63 -3.67
C ASP A 142 -8.26 -3.57 -3.78
N GLN A 143 -8.26 -4.49 -4.73
CA GLN A 143 -9.31 -5.48 -4.89
C GLN A 143 -9.36 -6.46 -3.71
N LEU A 144 -8.21 -6.94 -3.23
CA LEU A 144 -8.12 -7.77 -2.02
C LEU A 144 -8.76 -7.08 -0.81
N VAL A 145 -8.41 -5.81 -0.58
CA VAL A 145 -8.91 -5.02 0.54
C VAL A 145 -10.38 -4.64 0.36
N ARG A 146 -10.81 -4.30 -0.86
CA ARG A 146 -12.22 -4.09 -1.23
C ARG A 146 -13.06 -5.32 -0.88
N GLU A 147 -12.63 -6.52 -1.26
CA GLU A 147 -13.35 -7.77 -0.95
C GLU A 147 -13.40 -8.06 0.56
N ILE A 148 -12.35 -7.72 1.31
CA ILE A 148 -12.30 -7.85 2.77
C ILE A 148 -13.24 -6.85 3.46
N LEU A 149 -13.17 -5.56 3.10
CA LEU A 149 -14.02 -4.51 3.67
C LEU A 149 -15.47 -4.65 3.25
N ALA A 150 -15.74 -5.20 2.06
CA ALA A 150 -17.09 -5.50 1.62
C ALA A 150 -17.68 -6.62 2.47
N GLY A 151 -16.92 -7.69 2.76
CA GLY A 151 -17.41 -8.87 3.47
C GLY A 151 -18.64 -9.47 2.77
N ASP A 152 -18.58 -9.61 1.45
CA ASP A 152 -19.68 -10.12 0.63
C ASP A 152 -19.79 -11.65 0.75
N ASP A 153 -20.95 -12.10 1.24
CA ASP A 153 -21.29 -13.51 1.41
C ASP A 153 -22.19 -14.06 0.30
N THR A 154 -22.45 -13.27 -0.75
CA THR A 154 -23.31 -13.68 -1.88
C THR A 154 -22.59 -14.54 -2.91
N GLN A 155 -21.25 -14.50 -2.92
CA GLN A 155 -20.41 -15.27 -3.82
C GLN A 155 -19.52 -16.24 -3.03
N GLU A 156 -19.43 -17.48 -3.49
CA GLU A 156 -18.60 -18.50 -2.82
C GLU A 156 -17.11 -18.11 -2.81
N ALA A 157 -16.64 -17.48 -3.88
CA ALA A 157 -15.24 -17.07 -4.03
C ALA A 157 -14.80 -16.00 -3.01
N THR A 158 -15.70 -15.11 -2.58
CA THR A 158 -15.42 -14.04 -1.62
C THR A 158 -15.84 -14.39 -0.20
N ARG A 159 -16.64 -15.44 0.00
CA ARG A 159 -17.09 -15.88 1.31
C ARG A 159 -15.97 -16.03 2.36
N PRO A 160 -14.74 -16.49 2.02
CA PRO A 160 -13.66 -16.55 3.00
C PRO A 160 -13.27 -15.20 3.62
N THR A 161 -13.53 -14.07 2.95
CA THR A 161 -13.18 -12.74 3.47
C THR A 161 -13.97 -12.33 4.73
N LEU A 162 -15.12 -12.96 4.96
CA LEU A 162 -15.91 -12.82 6.20
C LEU A 162 -15.11 -13.15 7.46
N LYS A 163 -14.04 -13.94 7.32
CA LYS A 163 -13.14 -14.30 8.42
C LYS A 163 -12.58 -13.06 9.12
N PHE A 164 -12.30 -11.99 8.38
CA PHE A 164 -11.85 -10.72 8.95
C PHE A 164 -12.85 -10.16 9.97
N TYR A 165 -14.15 -10.20 9.65
CA TYR A 165 -15.23 -9.75 10.53
C TYR A 165 -15.46 -10.71 11.71
N TYR A 166 -15.49 -12.01 11.46
CA TYR A 166 -15.76 -13.01 12.51
C TYR A 166 -14.65 -13.10 13.54
N ALA A 167 -13.38 -12.96 13.13
CA ALA A 167 -12.24 -12.86 14.03
C ALA A 167 -12.32 -11.66 14.98
N ARG A 168 -13.15 -10.66 14.63
CA ARG A 168 -13.44 -9.45 15.41
C ARG A 168 -14.84 -9.48 16.04
N THR A 169 -15.48 -10.65 16.06
CA THR A 169 -16.83 -10.87 16.61
C THR A 169 -17.92 -9.99 15.98
N VAL A 170 -17.64 -9.39 14.82
CA VAL A 170 -18.48 -8.36 14.19
C VAL A 170 -18.74 -7.17 15.12
N GLU A 171 -17.83 -6.91 16.07
CA GLU A 171 -17.95 -5.81 17.03
C GLU A 171 -17.46 -4.51 16.37
N PRO A 172 -18.31 -3.48 16.25
CA PRO A 172 -17.98 -2.27 15.48
C PRO A 172 -16.72 -1.53 15.94
N HIS A 173 -16.42 -1.44 17.23
CA HIS A 173 -15.21 -0.78 17.71
C HIS A 173 -13.93 -1.56 17.38
N ALA A 174 -13.96 -2.89 17.50
CA ALA A 174 -12.88 -3.78 17.10
C ALA A 174 -12.62 -3.71 15.59
N LEU A 175 -13.67 -3.67 14.79
CA LEU A 175 -13.58 -3.42 13.34
C LEU A 175 -12.97 -2.05 13.05
N THR A 176 -13.47 -1.00 13.68
CA THR A 176 -13.01 0.38 13.46
C THR A 176 -11.51 0.52 13.74
N ARG A 177 -11.06 0.02 14.90
CA ARG A 177 -9.64 0.07 15.29
C ARG A 177 -8.76 -0.68 14.28
N ASP A 178 -9.13 -1.92 13.97
CA ASP A 178 -8.28 -2.77 13.16
C ASP A 178 -8.29 -2.34 11.68
N ILE A 179 -9.42 -1.82 11.16
CA ILE A 179 -9.48 -1.22 9.82
C ILE A 179 -8.59 0.03 9.74
N GLY A 180 -8.66 0.91 10.74
CA GLY A 180 -7.82 2.11 10.82
C GLY A 180 -6.32 1.78 10.78
N ARG A 181 -5.89 0.83 11.61
CA ARG A 181 -4.50 0.35 11.67
C ARG A 181 -4.08 -0.36 10.38
N LEU A 182 -4.80 -1.42 10.01
CA LEU A 182 -4.36 -2.36 8.96
C LEU A 182 -4.43 -1.76 7.56
N PHE A 183 -5.42 -0.91 7.28
CA PHE A 183 -5.66 -0.40 5.92
C PHE A 183 -5.35 1.08 5.76
N PHE A 184 -5.37 1.88 6.83
CA PHE A 184 -5.12 3.33 6.74
C PHE A 184 -3.90 3.81 7.53
N GLY A 185 -3.16 2.91 8.18
CA GLY A 185 -1.93 3.26 8.89
C GLY A 185 -2.15 4.17 10.10
N MET A 186 -3.33 4.12 10.72
CA MET A 186 -3.71 4.99 11.83
C MET A 186 -4.22 4.18 13.03
N ASP A 187 -3.41 4.12 14.10
CA ASP A 187 -3.85 3.61 15.39
C ASP A 187 -4.65 4.65 16.17
N MET A 188 -5.96 4.57 16.01
CA MET A 188 -6.93 5.48 16.63
C MET A 188 -7.59 4.88 17.88
N GLN A 189 -7.01 3.87 18.53
CA GLN A 189 -7.68 3.21 19.66
C GLN A 189 -8.06 4.18 20.79
N CYS A 190 -7.17 5.12 21.12
CA CYS A 190 -7.45 6.14 22.15
C CYS A 190 -8.59 7.09 21.73
N ASN A 191 -8.79 7.26 20.42
CA ASN A 191 -9.81 8.14 19.85
C ASN A 191 -11.24 7.65 20.00
N GLN A 192 -11.44 6.45 20.57
CA GLN A 192 -12.77 5.97 20.94
C GLN A 192 -13.42 6.84 22.04
N CYS A 193 -12.61 7.44 22.92
CA CYS A 193 -13.10 8.15 24.10
C CYS A 193 -12.74 9.64 24.11
N HIS A 194 -11.67 10.05 23.44
CA HIS A 194 -11.19 11.45 23.44
C HIS A 194 -10.26 11.71 22.25
N ASP A 195 -10.02 12.97 21.90
CA ASP A 195 -8.92 13.32 21.00
C ASP A 195 -7.57 12.84 21.53
N SER A 196 -6.66 12.43 20.65
CA SER A 196 -5.37 11.91 21.09
C SER A 196 -4.60 12.99 21.88
N PRO A 197 -4.06 12.67 23.08
CA PRO A 197 -3.32 13.63 23.89
C PRO A 197 -1.88 13.84 23.40
N ILE A 198 -1.42 13.01 22.46
CA ILE A 198 -0.03 12.98 21.98
C ILE A 198 0.11 13.12 20.46
N VAL A 199 -1.01 13.02 19.72
CA VAL A 199 -1.03 13.21 18.26
C VAL A 199 -2.16 14.18 17.95
N ASP A 200 -1.82 15.43 17.71
CA ASP A 200 -2.80 16.51 17.57
C ASP A 200 -3.81 16.26 16.44
N ASP A 201 -3.37 15.57 15.38
CA ASP A 201 -4.15 15.30 14.17
C ASP A 201 -5.09 14.09 14.31
N TYR A 202 -5.08 13.38 15.43
CA TYR A 202 -5.97 12.24 15.66
C TYR A 202 -7.16 12.69 16.50
N LYS A 203 -8.34 12.79 15.87
CA LYS A 203 -9.57 13.28 16.50
C LYS A 203 -10.58 12.17 16.76
N ILE A 204 -11.40 12.34 17.79
CA ILE A 204 -12.56 11.46 18.07
C ILE A 204 -13.50 11.41 16.85
N GLY A 205 -13.63 12.51 16.11
CA GLY A 205 -14.41 12.58 14.88
C GLY A 205 -13.88 11.67 13.76
N ASP A 206 -12.57 11.40 13.68
CA ASP A 206 -12.00 10.48 12.69
C ASP A 206 -12.32 9.03 13.04
N TYR A 207 -12.19 8.69 14.33
CA TYR A 207 -12.58 7.37 14.83
C TYR A 207 -14.07 7.10 14.60
N TYR A 208 -14.96 8.01 15.01
CA TYR A 208 -16.39 7.80 14.85
C TYR A 208 -16.85 7.95 13.39
N GLY A 209 -16.10 8.66 12.57
CA GLY A 209 -16.27 8.70 11.12
C GLY A 209 -16.07 7.32 10.48
N LEU A 210 -14.99 6.63 10.85
CA LEU A 210 -14.74 5.27 10.39
C LEU A 210 -15.73 4.27 11.02
N TYR A 211 -16.03 4.42 12.31
CA TYR A 211 -17.03 3.61 13.02
C TYR A 211 -18.40 3.69 12.37
N ALA A 212 -18.82 4.86 11.89
CA ALA A 212 -20.12 5.05 11.26
C ALA A 212 -20.31 4.20 10.00
N PHE A 213 -19.23 3.78 9.32
CA PHE A 213 -19.32 2.84 8.20
C PHE A 213 -19.70 1.43 8.63
N VAL A 214 -19.19 0.97 9.77
CA VAL A 214 -19.32 -0.44 10.21
C VAL A 214 -20.37 -0.63 11.30
N SER A 215 -20.82 0.43 11.97
CA SER A 215 -21.76 0.37 13.10
C SER A 215 -23.14 -0.20 12.77
N ARG A 216 -23.52 -0.21 11.49
CA ARG A 216 -24.76 -0.82 10.99
C ARG A 216 -24.61 -2.32 10.67
N THR A 217 -23.39 -2.85 10.69
CA THR A 217 -23.09 -4.26 10.42
C THR A 217 -23.35 -5.09 11.66
N PHE A 218 -23.96 -6.26 11.49
CA PHE A 218 -24.21 -7.21 12.58
C PHE A 218 -24.14 -8.66 12.10
N LEU A 219 -23.90 -9.59 13.03
CA LEU A 219 -23.94 -11.02 12.73
C LEU A 219 -25.38 -11.47 12.49
N PHE A 220 -25.68 -11.93 11.28
CA PHE A 220 -26.96 -12.56 10.95
C PHE A 220 -26.79 -14.09 10.88
N THR A 221 -27.78 -14.82 11.38
CA THR A 221 -27.82 -16.29 11.32
C THR A 221 -29.17 -16.72 10.81
N ASP A 222 -29.19 -17.47 9.71
CA ASP A 222 -30.42 -17.94 9.09
C ASP A 222 -31.00 -19.17 9.83
N LYS A 223 -32.14 -19.71 9.33
CA LYS A 223 -32.76 -20.92 9.89
C LYS A 223 -31.84 -22.14 9.88
N LYS A 224 -30.90 -22.20 8.94
CA LYS A 224 -29.92 -23.29 8.80
C LYS A 224 -28.71 -23.09 9.70
N LYS A 225 -28.72 -22.04 10.53
CA LYS A 225 -27.61 -21.65 11.42
C LYS A 225 -26.33 -21.29 10.67
N VAL A 226 -26.46 -20.82 9.43
CA VAL A 226 -25.31 -20.35 8.64
C VAL A 226 -25.06 -18.88 8.98
N PRO A 227 -23.88 -18.54 9.53
CA PRO A 227 -23.54 -17.15 9.82
C PRO A 227 -23.28 -16.37 8.53
N SER A 228 -23.65 -15.09 8.56
CA SER A 228 -23.46 -14.08 7.51
C SER A 228 -23.41 -12.68 8.13
N LEU A 229 -23.11 -11.67 7.32
CA LEU A 229 -23.17 -10.27 7.74
C LEU A 229 -24.50 -9.65 7.28
N GLY A 230 -25.30 -9.20 8.24
CA GLY A 230 -26.45 -8.34 7.98
C GLY A 230 -26.07 -6.87 8.13
N GLU A 231 -26.87 -5.99 7.54
CA GLU A 231 -26.69 -4.55 7.69
C GLU A 231 -28.03 -3.85 7.89
N LYS A 232 -28.07 -2.91 8.84
CA LYS A 232 -29.23 -2.04 9.07
C LYS A 232 -29.19 -0.88 8.08
N ALA A 233 -30.36 -0.37 7.69
CA ALA A 233 -30.47 0.86 6.91
C ALA A 233 -30.40 2.12 7.79
N ASP A 234 -30.61 1.97 9.09
CA ASP A 234 -30.66 3.00 10.10
C ASP A 234 -29.65 2.73 11.24
N GLY A 235 -29.47 3.72 12.11
CA GLY A 235 -28.47 3.71 13.18
C GLY A 235 -27.37 4.71 12.91
N GLU A 236 -27.29 5.74 13.74
CA GLU A 236 -26.28 6.80 13.65
C GLU A 236 -25.19 6.58 14.68
N ALA A 237 -23.95 6.75 14.24
CA ALA A 237 -22.83 6.85 15.14
C ALA A 237 -22.95 8.13 15.95
N ASN A 238 -22.62 8.06 17.23
CA ASN A 238 -22.60 9.17 18.17
C ASN A 238 -21.45 8.97 19.14
N PHE A 239 -20.98 10.06 19.75
CA PHE A 239 -19.95 9.99 20.78
C PHE A 239 -20.13 11.08 21.81
N LYS A 240 -19.49 10.86 22.96
CA LYS A 240 -19.24 11.89 23.98
C LYS A 240 -17.82 11.73 24.50
N SER A 241 -17.00 12.76 24.30
CA SER A 241 -15.64 12.85 24.79
C SER A 241 -15.63 12.80 26.31
N VAL A 242 -14.80 11.90 26.87
CA VAL A 242 -14.69 11.72 28.32
C VAL A 242 -13.91 12.84 29.00
N PHE A 243 -13.06 13.56 28.27
CA PHE A 243 -12.21 14.62 28.82
C PHE A 243 -12.73 16.04 28.55
N THR A 244 -13.21 16.30 27.34
CA THR A 244 -13.68 17.65 26.95
C THR A 244 -15.18 17.83 27.11
N GLY A 245 -15.94 16.74 27.21
CA GLY A 245 -17.40 16.76 27.20
C GLY A 245 -18.01 17.04 25.82
N GLU A 246 -17.20 17.29 24.79
CA GLU A 246 -17.62 17.42 23.40
C GLU A 246 -18.42 16.18 22.97
N SER A 247 -19.51 16.38 22.23
CA SER A 247 -20.35 15.28 21.78
C SER A 247 -20.95 15.55 20.42
N ALA A 248 -21.24 14.48 19.69
CA ALA A 248 -21.98 14.52 18.45
C ALA A 248 -23.11 13.48 18.52
N GLU A 249 -24.35 13.93 18.33
CA GLU A 249 -25.53 13.05 18.30
C GLU A 249 -25.61 12.23 17.01
N LYS A 250 -25.02 12.75 15.92
CA LYS A 250 -24.93 12.08 14.63
C LYS A 250 -23.59 12.38 13.98
N VAL A 251 -22.84 11.32 13.68
CA VAL A 251 -21.57 11.37 12.96
C VAL A 251 -21.78 10.81 11.55
N VAL A 252 -21.45 11.62 10.55
CA VAL A 252 -21.46 11.21 9.14
C VAL A 252 -20.23 10.33 8.87
N PRO A 253 -20.36 9.20 8.15
CA PRO A 253 -19.22 8.38 7.79
C PRO A 253 -18.16 9.19 7.04
N ARG A 254 -16.89 9.04 7.41
CA ARG A 254 -15.76 9.63 6.71
C ARG A 254 -14.53 8.76 6.88
N LEU A 255 -13.74 8.66 5.83
CA LEU A 255 -12.41 8.05 5.96
C LEU A 255 -11.51 8.98 6.76
N PRO A 256 -10.49 8.44 7.44
CA PRO A 256 -9.51 9.29 8.10
C PRO A 256 -8.90 10.30 7.12
N ARG A 257 -8.94 11.59 7.48
CA ARG A 257 -8.49 12.73 6.63
C ARG A 257 -9.19 12.83 5.26
N GLY A 258 -10.27 12.09 5.05
CA GLY A 258 -11.06 12.13 3.82
C GLY A 258 -12.33 12.98 3.95
N PRO A 259 -12.97 13.32 2.83
CA PRO A 259 -14.24 14.01 2.86
C PRO A 259 -15.35 13.07 3.37
N ALA A 260 -16.34 13.67 4.03
CA ALA A 260 -17.53 12.96 4.49
C ALA A 260 -18.24 12.24 3.33
N LEU A 261 -18.82 11.08 3.63
CA LEU A 261 -19.63 10.31 2.71
C LEU A 261 -20.95 11.05 2.45
N VAL A 262 -21.26 11.23 1.16
CA VAL A 262 -22.57 11.68 0.74
C VAL A 262 -23.49 10.47 0.66
N GLU A 263 -24.50 10.42 1.52
CA GLU A 263 -25.51 9.36 1.51
C GLU A 263 -26.71 9.75 0.64
N PRO A 264 -27.33 8.81 -0.10
CA PRO A 264 -28.55 9.07 -0.84
C PRO A 264 -29.70 9.39 0.14
N VAL A 265 -30.55 10.34 -0.23
CA VAL A 265 -31.78 10.63 0.52
C VAL A 265 -32.81 9.55 0.19
N LEU A 266 -33.11 8.70 1.17
CA LEU A 266 -34.14 7.66 1.08
C LEU A 266 -35.40 8.12 1.80
N LEU A 267 -36.57 7.79 1.22
CA LEU A 267 -37.85 8.07 1.86
C LEU A 267 -38.06 7.16 3.07
N LYS A 268 -38.72 7.69 4.09
CA LYS A 268 -39.05 6.93 5.30
C LYS A 268 -39.88 5.69 4.94
N GLY A 269 -39.43 4.51 5.34
CA GLY A 269 -40.05 3.21 5.06
C GLY A 269 -39.60 2.54 3.75
N ASP A 270 -38.74 3.19 2.96
CA ASP A 270 -38.19 2.73 1.69
C ASP A 270 -36.67 2.46 1.76
N GLU A 271 -36.12 2.35 2.97
CA GLU A 271 -34.67 2.26 3.21
C GLU A 271 -34.09 0.87 2.92
N TYR A 272 -34.95 -0.15 2.83
CA TYR A 272 -34.57 -1.56 2.63
C TYR A 272 -35.01 -2.08 1.26
N ALA A 273 -34.09 -2.75 0.55
CA ALA A 273 -34.41 -3.59 -0.59
C ALA A 273 -35.07 -4.91 -0.12
N VAL A 274 -34.55 -5.48 0.97
CA VAL A 274 -35.17 -6.60 1.70
C VAL A 274 -35.40 -6.17 3.13
N LYS A 275 -36.67 -6.04 3.52
CA LYS A 275 -37.05 -5.57 4.86
C LYS A 275 -36.67 -6.60 5.93
N PRO A 276 -36.27 -6.14 7.13
CA PRO A 276 -36.00 -7.04 8.24
C PRO A 276 -37.26 -7.82 8.61
N ALA A 277 -37.13 -9.14 8.64
CA ALA A 277 -38.17 -10.06 9.08
C ALA A 277 -37.53 -11.26 9.79
N LYS A 278 -38.34 -12.06 10.50
CA LYS A 278 -37.85 -13.24 11.20
C LYS A 278 -37.15 -14.19 10.22
N ASP A 279 -35.89 -14.50 10.51
CA ASP A 279 -35.01 -15.36 9.70
C ASP A 279 -34.78 -14.89 8.25
N VAL A 280 -35.01 -13.61 7.96
CA VAL A 280 -34.70 -12.98 6.67
C VAL A 280 -33.59 -11.96 6.87
N LYS A 281 -32.46 -12.14 6.16
CA LYS A 281 -31.33 -11.21 6.19
C LYS A 281 -31.77 -9.87 5.58
N PRO A 282 -31.77 -8.75 6.34
CA PRO A 282 -32.12 -7.46 5.78
C PRO A 282 -31.03 -7.00 4.81
N ILE A 283 -31.46 -6.36 3.72
CA ILE A 283 -30.58 -5.74 2.73
C ILE A 283 -31.01 -4.28 2.59
N PRO A 284 -30.21 -3.31 3.06
CA PRO A 284 -30.51 -1.90 2.87
C PRO A 284 -30.34 -1.51 1.40
N LYS A 285 -31.07 -0.49 0.93
CA LYS A 285 -30.86 0.06 -0.43
C LYS A 285 -29.52 0.78 -0.55
N PHE A 286 -28.98 1.26 0.56
CA PHE A 286 -27.66 1.86 0.66
C PHE A 286 -26.88 1.19 1.79
N SER A 287 -25.74 0.58 1.45
CA SER A 287 -24.84 -0.06 2.40
C SER A 287 -23.66 0.87 2.68
N ARG A 288 -23.50 1.28 3.94
CA ARG A 288 -22.31 2.01 4.36
C ARG A 288 -21.09 1.11 4.32
N ARG A 289 -21.22 -0.17 4.64
CA ARG A 289 -20.10 -1.13 4.54
C ARG A 289 -19.60 -1.28 3.10
N ALA A 290 -20.49 -1.39 2.11
CA ALA A 290 -20.10 -1.40 0.71
C ALA A 290 -19.46 -0.07 0.29
N ALA A 291 -19.98 1.07 0.78
CA ALA A 291 -19.37 2.37 0.54
C ALA A 291 -17.95 2.48 1.14
N LEU A 292 -17.69 1.86 2.30
CA LEU A 292 -16.33 1.76 2.87
C LEU A 292 -15.41 0.92 1.98
N ALA A 293 -15.90 -0.20 1.45
CA ALA A 293 -15.12 -1.07 0.57
C ALA A 293 -14.68 -0.36 -0.71
N GLU A 294 -15.57 0.43 -1.32
CA GLU A 294 -15.24 1.20 -2.51
C GLU A 294 -14.37 2.40 -2.18
N ARG A 295 -14.81 3.27 -1.26
CA ARG A 295 -14.10 4.51 -0.96
C ARG A 295 -12.77 4.29 -0.27
N GLY A 296 -12.64 3.21 0.50
CA GLY A 296 -11.43 2.91 1.25
C GLY A 296 -10.20 2.69 0.37
N VAL A 297 -10.39 2.39 -0.92
CA VAL A 297 -9.30 2.06 -1.85
C VAL A 297 -9.34 2.87 -3.17
N ASP A 298 -10.35 3.74 -3.34
CA ASP A 298 -10.60 4.49 -4.58
C ASP A 298 -9.54 5.56 -4.94
N GLY A 299 -8.60 5.82 -4.05
CA GLY A 299 -7.57 6.85 -4.23
C GLY A 299 -8.01 8.26 -3.88
N SER A 300 -9.20 8.43 -3.29
CA SER A 300 -9.65 9.72 -2.75
C SER A 300 -8.86 10.16 -1.52
N THR A 301 -8.08 9.26 -0.91
CA THR A 301 -7.13 9.55 0.16
C THR A 301 -5.81 8.83 -0.09
N GLU A 302 -4.70 9.47 0.29
CA GLU A 302 -3.35 8.90 0.20
C GLU A 302 -3.07 7.82 1.27
N MET A 303 -3.94 7.69 2.28
CA MET A 303 -3.71 6.83 3.46
C MET A 303 -3.63 5.35 3.11
N PHE A 304 -4.50 4.88 2.21
CA PHE A 304 -4.50 3.49 1.77
C PHE A 304 -3.18 3.12 1.08
N ASP A 305 -2.79 3.89 0.07
CA ASP A 305 -1.59 3.60 -0.73
C ASP A 305 -0.33 3.71 0.12
N ARG A 306 -0.17 4.80 0.87
CA ARG A 306 0.98 5.00 1.75
C ARG A 306 1.10 3.89 2.78
N ASN A 307 -0.01 3.46 3.40
CA ASN A 307 0.04 2.36 4.37
C ASN A 307 0.38 1.03 3.69
N ALA A 308 -0.21 0.72 2.53
CA ALA A 308 0.07 -0.50 1.79
C ALA A 308 1.56 -0.61 1.41
N VAL A 309 2.10 0.43 0.77
CA VAL A 309 3.51 0.43 0.35
C VAL A 309 4.46 0.46 1.54
N ASN A 310 4.13 1.17 2.63
CA ASN A 310 4.96 1.20 3.83
C ASN A 310 5.05 -0.18 4.51
N ARG A 311 3.97 -0.97 4.50
CA ARG A 311 3.95 -2.33 5.04
C ARG A 311 4.72 -3.31 4.17
N LEU A 312 4.58 -3.21 2.85
CA LEU A 312 5.34 -4.03 1.90
C LEU A 312 6.84 -3.70 1.94
N TRP A 313 7.17 -2.41 2.05
CA TRP A 313 8.53 -1.95 2.32
C TRP A 313 9.07 -2.54 3.63
N ALA A 314 8.31 -2.44 4.72
CA ALA A 314 8.72 -2.99 6.01
C ALA A 314 8.92 -4.51 5.98
N HIS A 315 8.15 -5.24 5.17
CA HIS A 315 8.32 -6.69 4.99
C HIS A 315 9.68 -7.04 4.39
N LEU A 316 10.13 -6.30 3.37
CA LEU A 316 11.43 -6.54 2.71
C LEU A 316 12.62 -5.92 3.47
N MET A 317 12.44 -4.72 4.01
CA MET A 317 13.52 -3.93 4.60
C MET A 317 13.64 -4.11 6.13
N GLY A 318 12.70 -4.83 6.74
CA GLY A 318 12.62 -5.04 8.18
C GLY A 318 12.13 -3.83 9.00
N ARG A 319 11.99 -2.66 8.37
CA ARG A 319 11.49 -1.42 8.98
C ARG A 319 10.74 -0.57 7.96
N GLY A 320 9.59 -0.04 8.35
CA GLY A 320 8.80 0.88 7.52
C GLY A 320 9.46 2.24 7.38
N LEU A 321 9.17 2.93 6.27
CA LEU A 321 9.51 4.34 6.08
C LEU A 321 8.83 5.20 7.16
N VAL A 322 7.56 4.92 7.45
CA VAL A 322 6.88 5.33 8.68
C VAL A 322 6.97 4.18 9.68
N HIS A 323 7.53 4.44 10.85
CA HIS A 323 7.68 3.43 11.90
C HIS A 323 7.40 4.03 13.29
N PRO A 324 6.60 3.39 14.15
CA PRO A 324 5.75 2.21 13.93
C PRO A 324 4.79 2.31 12.73
N LEU A 325 4.44 1.17 12.13
CA LEU A 325 3.71 1.12 10.84
C LEU A 325 2.31 1.76 10.88
N GLU A 326 1.76 1.87 12.08
CA GLU A 326 0.39 2.29 12.40
C GLU A 326 0.30 3.79 12.77
N LEU A 327 1.41 4.53 12.67
CA LEU A 327 1.52 5.91 13.17
C LEU A 327 1.79 6.90 12.04
N HIS A 328 0.92 6.91 11.02
CA HIS A 328 0.97 7.88 9.93
C HIS A 328 0.38 9.23 10.38
N HIS A 329 1.22 10.11 10.93
CA HIS A 329 0.82 11.47 11.29
C HIS A 329 1.97 12.50 11.14
N PRO A 330 1.66 13.80 11.05
CA PRO A 330 2.67 14.83 10.81
C PRO A 330 3.82 14.87 11.83
N ASP A 331 3.57 14.51 13.09
CA ASP A 331 4.60 14.46 14.15
C ASP A 331 5.43 13.16 14.14
N ASN A 332 5.06 12.19 13.30
CA ASN A 332 5.85 10.99 13.00
C ASN A 332 6.06 10.91 11.48
N PRO A 333 6.83 11.86 10.90
CA PRO A 333 7.02 11.90 9.46
C PRO A 333 7.74 10.62 8.99
N PRO A 334 7.51 10.19 7.73
CA PRO A 334 8.32 9.14 7.14
C PRO A 334 9.81 9.51 7.18
N SER A 335 10.67 8.52 7.36
CA SER A 335 12.13 8.70 7.28
C SER A 335 12.56 9.27 5.93
N HIS A 336 11.93 8.83 4.84
CA HIS A 336 12.15 9.34 3.49
C HIS A 336 10.78 9.64 2.84
N PRO A 337 10.21 10.84 3.08
CA PRO A 337 8.84 11.14 2.62
C PRO A 337 8.69 11.10 1.11
N GLU A 338 9.70 11.54 0.35
CA GLU A 338 9.69 11.53 -1.11
C GLU A 338 9.67 10.11 -1.67
N VAL A 339 10.38 9.18 -1.04
CA VAL A 339 10.34 7.74 -1.40
C VAL A 339 8.95 7.18 -1.12
N LEU A 340 8.34 7.50 0.02
CA LEU A 340 7.00 7.02 0.35
C LEU A 340 5.95 7.53 -0.64
N ASP A 341 6.02 8.82 -1.01
CA ASP A 341 5.14 9.44 -1.99
C ASP A 341 5.30 8.78 -3.37
N LEU A 342 6.54 8.62 -3.84
CA LEU A 342 6.86 7.96 -5.11
C LEU A 342 6.30 6.53 -5.15
N LEU A 343 6.57 5.73 -4.12
CA LEU A 343 6.08 4.36 -4.02
C LEU A 343 4.55 4.29 -4.04
N ALA A 344 3.88 5.16 -3.29
CA ALA A 344 2.42 5.18 -3.20
C ALA A 344 1.78 5.55 -4.55
N GLN A 345 2.34 6.54 -5.25
CA GLN A 345 1.89 6.94 -6.59
C GLN A 345 2.08 5.80 -7.59
N GLU A 346 3.30 5.28 -7.70
CA GLU A 346 3.66 4.23 -8.67
C GLU A 346 2.89 2.93 -8.42
N PHE A 347 2.65 2.58 -7.16
CA PHE A 347 1.84 1.42 -6.80
C PHE A 347 0.42 1.55 -7.32
N ARG A 348 -0.20 2.73 -7.20
CA ARG A 348 -1.55 2.98 -7.72
C ARG A 348 -1.57 3.01 -9.25
N GLU A 349 -0.61 3.68 -9.87
CA GLU A 349 -0.50 3.77 -11.34
C GLU A 349 -0.30 2.40 -12.00
N HIS A 350 0.35 1.47 -11.30
CA HIS A 350 0.53 0.08 -11.72
C HIS A 350 -0.57 -0.86 -11.18
N GLY A 351 -1.76 -0.32 -10.88
CA GLY A 351 -2.94 -1.12 -10.54
C GLY A 351 -2.84 -1.86 -9.21
N CYS A 352 -2.12 -1.29 -8.23
CA CYS A 352 -1.90 -1.87 -6.91
C CYS A 352 -1.31 -3.29 -6.95
N ASP A 353 -0.43 -3.56 -7.92
CA ASP A 353 0.24 -4.85 -8.10
C ASP A 353 1.33 -5.06 -7.04
N VAL A 354 1.10 -6.02 -6.14
CA VAL A 354 2.01 -6.38 -5.06
C VAL A 354 3.31 -6.99 -5.60
N ARG A 355 3.26 -7.82 -6.64
CA ARG A 355 4.46 -8.44 -7.23
C ARG A 355 5.33 -7.40 -7.89
N TYR A 356 4.74 -6.48 -8.66
CA TYR A 356 5.45 -5.35 -9.27
C TYR A 356 6.21 -4.55 -8.20
N LEU A 357 5.51 -4.12 -7.15
CA LEU A 357 6.14 -3.31 -6.10
C LEU A 357 7.26 -4.05 -5.36
N LEU A 358 7.05 -5.32 -5.00
CA LEU A 358 8.09 -6.12 -4.35
C LEU A 358 9.31 -6.31 -5.25
N ARG A 359 9.09 -6.49 -6.55
CA ARG A 359 10.16 -6.58 -7.55
C ARG A 359 10.99 -5.31 -7.56
N GLU A 360 10.34 -4.15 -7.69
CA GLU A 360 11.05 -2.86 -7.75
C GLU A 360 11.81 -2.59 -6.44
N ILE A 361 11.23 -2.87 -5.27
CA ILE A 361 11.97 -2.73 -4.00
C ILE A 361 13.18 -3.67 -3.97
N ALA A 362 13.02 -4.95 -4.36
CA ALA A 362 14.10 -5.93 -4.33
C ALA A 362 15.23 -5.64 -5.33
N LEU A 363 14.95 -4.88 -6.40
CA LEU A 363 15.95 -4.45 -7.38
C LEU A 363 16.78 -3.24 -6.95
N THR A 364 16.36 -2.52 -5.91
CA THR A 364 17.11 -1.36 -5.41
C THR A 364 18.51 -1.75 -4.91
N ARG A 365 19.49 -0.89 -5.14
CA ARG A 365 20.79 -0.93 -4.44
C ARG A 365 20.58 -0.83 -2.94
N THR A 366 19.54 -0.11 -2.51
CA THR A 366 19.12 0.03 -1.11
C THR A 366 18.80 -1.33 -0.48
N TYR A 367 17.97 -2.16 -1.11
CA TYR A 367 17.70 -3.52 -0.68
C TYR A 367 18.93 -4.42 -0.78
N ALA A 368 19.82 -4.16 -1.73
CA ALA A 368 21.04 -4.94 -1.94
C ALA A 368 22.23 -4.52 -1.05
N ARG A 369 22.06 -3.65 -0.05
CA ARG A 369 23.13 -3.27 0.89
C ARG A 369 23.41 -4.37 1.91
N ALA A 370 24.64 -4.45 2.42
CA ALA A 370 25.00 -5.38 3.48
C ALA A 370 24.31 -5.02 4.80
N CYS A 371 24.14 -6.00 5.70
CA CYS A 371 23.62 -5.77 7.05
C CYS A 371 24.72 -5.35 8.05
N GLU A 372 25.99 -5.34 7.66
CA GLU A 372 27.10 -4.89 8.53
C GLU A 372 27.16 -3.35 8.57
N LEU A 373 27.03 -2.79 9.78
CA LEU A 373 27.19 -1.35 9.99
C LEU A 373 28.61 -0.90 9.65
N PRO A 374 28.80 0.34 9.16
CA PRO A 374 30.13 0.83 8.86
C PRO A 374 30.92 0.93 10.17
N ARG A 375 32.15 0.44 10.16
CA ARG A 375 33.03 0.59 11.32
C ARG A 375 33.29 2.08 11.55
N PRO A 376 33.35 2.58 12.80
CA PRO A 376 33.57 4.01 13.05
C PRO A 376 34.80 4.58 12.34
N GLN A 377 35.86 3.78 12.15
CA GLN A 377 37.07 4.19 11.45
C GLN A 377 36.90 4.38 9.94
N SER A 378 35.81 3.88 9.36
CA SER A 378 35.47 4.03 7.94
C SER A 378 34.66 5.31 7.65
N LEU A 379 34.23 6.01 8.71
CA LEU A 379 33.50 7.26 8.59
C LEU A 379 34.44 8.42 8.24
N ASN A 380 34.08 9.19 7.22
CA ASN A 380 34.79 10.39 6.83
C ASN A 380 34.09 11.62 7.43
N ALA A 381 34.63 12.13 8.54
CA ALA A 381 34.06 13.28 9.24
C ALA A 381 33.92 14.54 8.37
N ALA A 382 34.85 14.77 7.44
CA ALA A 382 34.78 15.93 6.53
C ALA A 382 33.65 15.78 5.51
N ALA A 383 33.44 14.57 4.98
CA ALA A 383 32.33 14.30 4.07
C ALA A 383 30.96 14.43 4.77
N ILE A 384 30.87 13.94 6.02
CA ILE A 384 29.66 14.08 6.85
C ILE A 384 29.37 15.57 7.12
N ALA A 385 30.37 16.35 7.53
CA ALA A 385 30.21 17.78 7.76
C ALA A 385 29.75 18.53 6.50
N GLN A 386 30.37 18.24 5.35
CA GLN A 386 29.96 18.83 4.07
C GLN A 386 28.51 18.50 3.71
N ARG A 387 28.08 17.24 3.93
CA ARG A 387 26.71 16.85 3.65
C ARG A 387 25.72 17.48 4.63
N SER A 388 26.08 17.61 5.90
CA SER A 388 25.29 18.35 6.90
C SER A 388 25.05 19.81 6.46
N ASP A 389 26.06 20.49 5.94
CA ASP A 389 25.92 21.87 5.42
C ASP A 389 25.00 21.96 4.19
N VAL A 390 24.98 20.92 3.35
CA VAL A 390 24.03 20.84 2.22
C VAL A 390 22.62 20.61 2.74
N CYS A 391 22.42 19.67 3.67
CA CYS A 391 21.13 19.39 4.27
C CYS A 391 20.54 20.60 5.00
N GLN A 392 21.36 21.40 5.69
CA GLN A 392 20.90 22.64 6.32
C GLN A 392 20.37 23.64 5.28
N ARG A 393 21.06 23.80 4.13
CA ARG A 393 20.58 24.67 3.05
C ARG A 393 19.30 24.15 2.39
N GLU A 394 19.17 22.84 2.23
CA GLU A 394 17.94 22.20 1.75
C GLU A 394 16.77 22.45 2.72
N LEU A 395 17.01 22.32 4.03
CA LEU A 395 16.03 22.63 5.08
C LEU A 395 15.59 24.11 5.01
N ASP A 396 16.53 25.05 4.96
CA ASP A 396 16.22 26.48 4.86
C ASP A 396 15.40 26.80 3.60
N ALA A 397 15.65 26.09 2.48
CA ALA A 397 14.89 26.24 1.25
C ALA A 397 13.45 25.70 1.39
N LEU A 398 13.29 24.52 2.00
CA LEU A 398 11.98 23.92 2.28
C LEU A 398 11.15 24.79 3.23
N GLU A 399 11.75 25.38 4.26
CA GLU A 399 11.04 26.28 5.19
C GLU A 399 10.52 27.55 4.49
N LYS A 400 11.31 28.10 3.56
CA LYS A 400 10.87 29.23 2.71
C LYS A 400 9.71 28.82 1.80
N GLN A 401 9.79 27.65 1.17
CA GLN A 401 8.70 27.13 0.33
C GLN A 401 7.43 26.90 1.16
N ALA A 402 7.55 26.31 2.35
CA ALA A 402 6.43 26.05 3.24
C ALA A 402 5.71 27.34 3.68
N THR A 403 6.48 28.41 3.90
CA THR A 403 5.94 29.74 4.24
C THR A 403 5.26 30.42 3.05
N ALA A 404 5.71 30.12 1.83
CA ALA A 404 5.19 30.70 0.59
C ALA A 404 4.04 29.90 -0.04
N ALA A 405 3.72 28.70 0.47
CA ALA A 405 2.64 27.87 -0.04
C ALA A 405 1.27 28.49 0.25
N ASN A 406 0.38 28.45 -0.75
CA ASN A 406 -0.93 29.13 -0.70
C ASN A 406 -2.11 28.16 -0.55
N ASP A 407 -1.87 26.85 -0.57
CA ASP A 407 -2.90 25.84 -0.35
C ASP A 407 -2.54 24.89 0.79
N GLU A 408 -3.55 24.39 1.48
CA GLU A 408 -3.38 23.58 2.69
C GLU A 408 -2.65 22.25 2.42
N HIS A 409 -2.91 21.63 1.27
CA HIS A 409 -2.32 20.33 0.92
C HIS A 409 -0.82 20.45 0.70
N THR A 410 -0.38 21.38 -0.14
CA THR A 410 1.04 21.68 -0.38
C THR A 410 1.73 22.11 0.90
N THR A 411 1.07 22.97 1.70
CA THR A 411 1.62 23.44 2.98
C THR A 411 1.88 22.27 3.93
N ARG A 412 0.93 21.33 4.04
CA ARG A 412 1.05 20.14 4.89
C ARG A 412 2.20 19.24 4.42
N ARG A 413 2.29 18.98 3.11
CA ARG A 413 3.37 18.19 2.51
C ARG A 413 4.75 18.80 2.78
N LEU A 414 4.91 20.11 2.55
CA LEU A 414 6.17 20.81 2.80
C LEU A 414 6.54 20.80 4.29
N LYS A 415 5.58 20.95 5.20
CA LYS A 415 5.83 20.81 6.65
C LYS A 415 6.31 19.41 7.02
N THR A 416 5.76 18.36 6.42
CA THR A 416 6.25 16.98 6.62
C THR A 416 7.70 16.83 6.17
N LEU A 417 8.07 17.39 5.01
CA LEU A 417 9.45 17.38 4.51
C LEU A 417 10.40 18.16 5.43
N VAL A 418 10.00 19.35 5.88
CA VAL A 418 10.75 20.16 6.84
C VAL A 418 10.99 19.38 8.14
N ASN A 419 9.95 18.74 8.69
CA ASN A 419 10.05 17.98 9.93
C ASN A 419 10.95 16.75 9.77
N ALA A 420 10.81 16.00 8.67
CA ALA A 420 11.67 14.86 8.37
C ALA A 420 13.15 15.27 8.27
N LYS A 421 13.42 16.35 7.51
CA LYS A 421 14.77 16.84 7.30
C LYS A 421 15.41 17.36 8.58
N ARG A 422 14.66 18.11 9.39
CA ARG A 422 15.11 18.61 10.70
C ARG A 422 15.47 17.44 11.62
N LYS A 423 14.61 16.42 11.70
CA LYS A 423 14.88 15.22 12.49
C LYS A 423 16.14 14.49 12.03
N SER A 424 16.32 14.33 10.72
CA SER A 424 17.53 13.69 10.18
C SER A 424 18.81 14.44 10.54
N LEU A 425 18.78 15.78 10.55
CA LEU A 425 19.90 16.63 10.97
C LEU A 425 20.16 16.57 12.49
N GLU A 426 19.13 16.39 13.31
CA GLU A 426 19.27 16.22 14.77
C GLU A 426 19.85 14.84 15.16
N GLU A 427 19.56 13.82 14.36
CA GLU A 427 20.04 12.43 14.59
C GLU A 427 21.46 12.17 14.05
N SER A 428 21.94 12.98 13.09
CA SER A 428 23.29 12.91 12.50
C SER A 428 24.33 13.66 13.32
#